data_AF-A0A949SXK5-F1
#
_entry.id   AF-A0A949SXK5-F1
#
_cell.length_a   1.000
_cell.length_b   1.000
_cell.length_c   1.000
_cell.angle_alpha   90.00
_cell.angle_beta   90.00
_cell.angle_gamma   90.00
#
_symmetry.space_group_name_H-M   'P 1'
#
loop_
_entity.id
_entity.type
_entity.pdbx_description
1 polymer ?
#
loop_
_entity_poly.entity_id
_entity_poly.type
_entity_poly.pdbx_seq_one_letter_code
_entity_poly.pdbx_strand_id
1 'polypeptide(L)'
;MRLPILAFLLLATGLSAEPMKVVLAGDSTVASQPNPPKDRPTLAGWGQMLGEFMPGVTVVNHARSGTSTKSFRDLGLWERVLKEKGRWVLIQFGHNDQKIQDPARGTAPATSYSDNLRTFIREVRETGGSPVLVTSVARRIYEDGRLTTTLTPYVEAAQRVGREMQVPVVDLHRASFALFQQMGEKFCQLYGPGEKDRSHFSGEGARMMARLVAEGLSREVPELRPHLQLVPPPPAGLPYEVNLTTVSKGYDGETCWVHPRAGAIPGPTPSVVLTMQKLLLTGSDVFYALNDTRTDDLGASWSPVREHGVTLGRRQEPGGVVVGACDFTPKFHAASGRLLGIGHNVRYLNNKVIHERQRETVWSVYDDKARSWSPWTNLKMPDDPKFHNAGAGSVQRFDLENGDILLPIYFKAAKDKYYRVTVLRCRFDGTTLRYIEHGTELALESGRGVYEPSLTRCAGRFYLTLRNDTAGYAAISKDGLHFGPIQPWKFDDGSDLGNYNTQQHWVTHRDRLYLVYNRKGAHNDHVARHRAPLFMAEVDTAKMAVKRATECILVPERGARLGNFAVTEVSDRETWVTVAEWMQTWSPNIILPPGNAFGADNSVYAARILWKD
;
A
#
# COMPACT_ATOMS: atom_id res chain seq x y z
N MET A 1 -52.50 -31.64 37.23
CA MET A 1 -52.41 -30.48 36.33
C MET A 1 -51.13 -30.65 35.49
N ARG A 2 -51.27 -31.11 34.24
CA ARG A 2 -50.16 -31.32 33.30
C ARG A 2 -50.25 -30.20 32.26
N LEU A 3 -49.22 -29.35 32.15
CA LEU A 3 -49.05 -28.40 31.05
C LEU A 3 -48.15 -29.04 29.98
N PRO A 4 -48.46 -28.93 28.67
CA PRO A 4 -47.62 -29.47 27.61
C PRO A 4 -46.51 -28.48 27.22
N ILE A 5 -45.37 -29.07 26.85
CA ILE A 5 -44.18 -28.42 26.28
C ILE A 5 -44.47 -28.07 24.82
N LEU A 6 -44.30 -26.80 24.43
CA LEU A 6 -44.38 -26.37 23.04
C LEU A 6 -42.95 -26.33 22.45
N ALA A 7 -42.64 -27.29 21.57
CA ALA A 7 -41.40 -27.33 20.81
C ALA A 7 -41.51 -26.38 19.60
N PHE A 8 -40.67 -25.35 19.55
CA PHE A 8 -40.47 -24.53 18.35
C PHE A 8 -39.48 -25.25 17.43
N LEU A 9 -39.96 -25.88 16.36
CA LEU A 9 -39.12 -26.29 15.24
C LEU A 9 -38.75 -25.03 14.44
N LEU A 10 -37.49 -24.60 14.48
CA LEU A 10 -36.94 -23.74 13.45
C LEU A 10 -36.76 -24.59 12.18
N LEU A 11 -37.64 -24.42 11.20
CA LEU A 11 -37.32 -24.79 9.82
C LEU A 11 -36.29 -23.79 9.30
N ALA A 12 -35.02 -24.21 9.25
CA ALA A 12 -34.02 -23.56 8.42
C ALA A 12 -34.34 -23.87 6.96
N THR A 13 -35.16 -23.02 6.32
CA THR A 13 -35.29 -23.03 4.87
C THR A 13 -33.98 -22.53 4.27
N GLY A 14 -33.19 -23.45 3.71
CA GLY A 14 -32.10 -23.10 2.81
C GLY A 14 -32.65 -22.42 1.56
N LEU A 15 -32.84 -21.10 1.63
CA LEU A 15 -32.98 -20.26 0.46
C LEU A 15 -31.60 -20.27 -0.22
N SER A 16 -31.48 -21.06 -1.29
CA SER A 16 -30.47 -20.79 -2.31
C SER A 16 -30.72 -19.36 -2.78
N ALA A 17 -29.92 -18.41 -2.30
CA ALA A 17 -29.99 -17.03 -2.77
C ALA A 17 -29.79 -17.06 -4.30
N GLU A 18 -30.75 -16.52 -5.05
CA GLU A 18 -30.58 -16.31 -6.49
C GLU A 18 -29.22 -15.62 -6.73
N PRO A 19 -28.41 -16.09 -7.70
CA PRO A 19 -27.10 -15.50 -7.96
C PRO A 19 -27.24 -13.99 -8.18
N MET A 20 -26.50 -13.18 -7.42
CA MET A 20 -26.58 -11.73 -7.52
C MET A 20 -26.21 -11.28 -8.95
N LYS A 21 -27.10 -10.54 -9.59
CA LYS A 21 -26.90 -9.97 -10.93
C LYS A 21 -26.77 -8.45 -10.88
N VAL A 22 -25.70 -7.93 -11.50
CA VAL A 22 -25.43 -6.51 -11.69
C VAL A 22 -25.49 -6.21 -13.20
N VAL A 23 -26.28 -5.23 -13.60
CA VAL A 23 -26.46 -4.86 -15.02
C VAL A 23 -25.91 -3.46 -15.26
N LEU A 24 -25.18 -3.26 -16.34
CA LEU A 24 -24.52 -1.98 -16.65
C LEU A 24 -25.15 -1.32 -17.87
N ALA A 25 -25.41 -0.02 -17.76
CA ALA A 25 -25.84 0.86 -18.85
C ALA A 25 -24.88 2.04 -18.97
N GLY A 26 -24.39 2.31 -20.19
CA GLY A 26 -23.50 3.43 -20.41
C GLY A 26 -22.91 3.55 -21.80
N ASP A 27 -21.88 4.40 -21.90
CA ASP A 27 -21.18 4.74 -23.14
C ASP A 27 -19.89 3.92 -23.39
N SER A 28 -19.01 4.40 -24.27
CA SER A 28 -17.75 3.73 -24.63
C SER A 28 -16.78 3.55 -23.46
N THR A 29 -16.89 4.36 -22.41
CA THR A 29 -16.04 4.24 -21.22
C THR A 29 -16.48 3.08 -20.32
N VAL A 30 -17.69 2.56 -20.53
CA VAL A 30 -18.27 1.42 -19.80
C VAL A 30 -18.27 0.15 -20.66
N ALA A 31 -18.48 0.29 -21.97
CA ALA A 31 -18.74 -0.81 -22.91
C ALA A 31 -17.62 -1.86 -23.00
N SER A 32 -18.02 -3.14 -23.06
CA SER A 32 -17.13 -4.23 -23.43
C SER A 32 -16.73 -4.15 -24.90
N GLN A 33 -15.48 -4.46 -25.22
CA GLN A 33 -14.89 -4.41 -26.56
C GLN A 33 -14.29 -5.77 -26.92
N PRO A 34 -15.10 -6.82 -27.15
CA PRO A 34 -14.59 -8.14 -27.53
C PRO A 34 -13.90 -8.12 -28.90
N ASN A 35 -14.28 -7.17 -29.76
CA ASN A 35 -13.68 -6.93 -31.08
C ASN A 35 -13.24 -5.46 -31.17
N PRO A 36 -12.13 -5.08 -30.51
CA PRO A 36 -11.69 -3.70 -30.49
C PRO A 36 -11.25 -3.24 -31.90
N PRO A 37 -11.37 -1.93 -32.22
CA PRO A 37 -10.88 -1.39 -33.48
C PRO A 37 -9.41 -1.70 -33.72
N LYS A 38 -9.01 -1.95 -34.98
CA LYS A 38 -7.62 -2.30 -35.33
C LYS A 38 -6.60 -1.21 -34.93
N ASP A 39 -7.01 0.05 -34.96
CA ASP A 39 -6.20 1.21 -34.55
C ASP A 39 -6.06 1.34 -33.02
N ARG A 40 -6.90 0.64 -32.25
CA ARG A 40 -6.95 0.67 -30.79
C ARG A 40 -7.22 -0.74 -30.25
N PRO A 41 -6.31 -1.71 -30.44
CA PRO A 41 -6.56 -3.13 -30.16
C PRO A 41 -6.66 -3.46 -28.67
N THR A 42 -6.25 -2.54 -27.79
CA THR A 42 -6.33 -2.71 -26.33
C THR A 42 -7.55 -2.03 -25.71
N LEU A 43 -8.40 -1.38 -26.53
CA LEU A 43 -9.55 -0.60 -26.08
C LEU A 43 -10.47 -1.42 -25.17
N ALA A 44 -10.80 -0.88 -24.00
CA ALA A 44 -11.78 -1.46 -23.08
C ALA A 44 -12.51 -0.37 -22.28
N GLY A 45 -13.76 -0.67 -21.89
CA GLY A 45 -14.50 0.09 -20.90
C GLY A 45 -14.43 -0.56 -19.52
N TRP A 46 -14.60 0.22 -18.44
CA TRP A 46 -14.48 -0.29 -17.07
C TRP A 46 -15.52 -1.37 -16.74
N GLY A 47 -16.69 -1.33 -17.39
CA GLY A 47 -17.73 -2.34 -17.21
C GLY A 47 -17.30 -3.73 -17.67
N GLN A 48 -16.30 -3.82 -18.57
CA GLN A 48 -15.69 -5.08 -18.98
C GLN A 48 -14.88 -5.74 -17.84
N MET A 49 -14.30 -4.93 -16.95
CA MET A 49 -13.39 -5.40 -15.90
C MET A 49 -14.06 -5.51 -14.52
N LEU A 50 -15.27 -4.97 -14.34
CA LEU A 50 -15.93 -4.93 -13.02
C LEU A 50 -16.10 -6.32 -12.39
N GLY A 51 -16.37 -7.34 -13.21
CA GLY A 51 -16.55 -8.72 -12.73
C GLY A 51 -15.34 -9.29 -12.00
N GLU A 52 -14.12 -8.81 -12.30
CA GLU A 52 -12.90 -9.20 -11.59
C GLU A 52 -12.92 -8.79 -10.11
N PHE A 53 -13.66 -7.73 -9.78
CA PHE A 53 -13.82 -7.22 -8.41
C PHE A 53 -15.09 -7.74 -7.73
N MET A 54 -15.88 -8.58 -8.40
CA MET A 54 -17.14 -9.10 -7.87
C MET A 54 -17.28 -10.61 -8.08
N PRO A 55 -16.37 -11.43 -7.50
CA PRO A 55 -16.42 -12.88 -7.66
C PRO A 55 -17.76 -13.43 -7.17
N GLY A 56 -18.38 -14.31 -7.97
CA GLY A 56 -19.70 -14.88 -7.66
C GLY A 56 -20.90 -13.99 -8.02
N VAL A 57 -20.68 -12.78 -8.57
CA VAL A 57 -21.73 -11.91 -9.10
C VAL A 57 -21.75 -11.99 -10.62
N THR A 58 -22.93 -12.16 -11.21
CA THR A 58 -23.09 -12.08 -12.66
C THR A 58 -23.15 -10.62 -13.10
N VAL A 59 -22.12 -10.15 -13.79
CA VAL A 59 -22.08 -8.79 -14.36
C VAL A 59 -22.48 -8.83 -15.83
N VAL A 60 -23.60 -8.19 -16.18
CA VAL A 60 -24.10 -8.10 -17.56
C VAL A 60 -23.93 -6.67 -18.08
N ASN A 61 -23.08 -6.48 -19.09
CA ASN A 61 -22.77 -5.16 -19.62
C ASN A 61 -23.51 -4.87 -20.93
N HIS A 62 -24.53 -4.00 -20.88
CA HIS A 62 -25.28 -3.53 -22.05
C HIS A 62 -24.80 -2.17 -22.57
N ALA A 63 -23.74 -1.60 -21.99
CA ALA A 63 -23.18 -0.33 -22.46
C ALA A 63 -22.67 -0.42 -23.90
N ARG A 64 -22.79 0.69 -24.64
CA ARG A 64 -22.44 0.74 -26.07
C ARG A 64 -21.63 1.98 -26.41
N SER A 65 -20.59 1.80 -27.23
CA SER A 65 -19.78 2.92 -27.69
C SER A 65 -20.60 3.99 -28.40
N GLY A 66 -20.38 5.25 -28.03
CA GLY A 66 -20.97 6.43 -28.67
C GLY A 66 -22.39 6.78 -28.24
N THR A 67 -23.02 6.02 -27.33
CA THR A 67 -24.37 6.33 -26.85
C THR A 67 -24.40 7.41 -25.77
N SER A 68 -25.51 8.13 -25.73
CA SER A 68 -25.95 9.08 -24.71
C SER A 68 -27.21 8.55 -24.04
N THR A 69 -27.73 9.23 -23.01
CA THR A 69 -29.01 8.85 -22.38
C THR A 69 -30.16 8.74 -23.41
N LYS A 70 -30.23 9.68 -24.36
CA LYS A 70 -31.20 9.69 -25.46
C LYS A 70 -30.98 8.52 -26.43
N SER A 71 -29.82 8.47 -27.07
CA SER A 71 -29.55 7.48 -28.12
C SER A 71 -29.53 6.04 -27.60
N PHE A 72 -29.20 5.82 -26.33
CA PHE A 72 -29.26 4.50 -25.71
C PHE A 72 -30.69 3.95 -25.69
N ARG A 73 -31.67 4.80 -25.39
CA ARG A 73 -33.09 4.46 -25.48
C ARG A 73 -33.57 4.34 -26.92
N ASP A 74 -33.25 5.31 -27.79
CA ASP A 74 -33.69 5.27 -29.20
C ASP A 74 -33.24 4.00 -29.93
N LEU A 75 -32.09 3.43 -29.54
CA LEU A 75 -31.53 2.20 -30.11
C LEU A 75 -32.11 0.90 -29.50
N GLY A 76 -33.06 0.99 -28.58
CA GLY A 76 -33.67 -0.17 -27.92
C GLY A 76 -32.76 -0.88 -26.92
N LEU A 77 -31.70 -0.22 -26.45
CA LEU A 77 -30.71 -0.83 -25.53
C LEU A 77 -31.18 -0.79 -24.09
N TRP A 78 -31.97 0.21 -23.72
CA TRP A 78 -32.55 0.32 -22.38
C TRP A 78 -33.52 -0.82 -22.07
N GLU A 79 -34.32 -1.23 -23.04
CA GLU A 79 -35.24 -2.37 -22.92
C GLU A 79 -34.48 -3.69 -22.68
N ARG A 80 -33.25 -3.81 -23.20
CA ARG A 80 -32.39 -4.97 -22.92
C ARG A 80 -31.90 -4.96 -21.47
N VAL A 81 -31.52 -3.79 -20.94
CA VAL A 81 -31.16 -3.62 -19.53
C VAL A 81 -32.31 -4.04 -18.62
N LEU A 82 -33.54 -3.58 -18.89
CA LEU A 82 -34.72 -3.94 -18.08
C LEU A 82 -35.06 -5.45 -18.16
N LYS A 83 -34.88 -6.08 -19.32
CA LYS A 83 -35.12 -7.53 -19.51
C LYS A 83 -34.20 -8.41 -18.68
N GLU A 84 -33.02 -7.92 -18.29
CA GLU A 84 -32.10 -8.69 -17.44
C GLU A 84 -32.62 -8.93 -16.02
N LYS A 85 -33.54 -8.08 -15.54
CA LYS A 85 -34.05 -8.11 -14.15
C LYS A 85 -32.91 -8.16 -13.12
N GLY A 86 -31.87 -7.36 -13.32
CA GLY A 86 -30.73 -7.28 -12.41
C GLY A 86 -31.13 -6.75 -11.04
N ARG A 87 -30.57 -7.32 -9.98
CA ARG A 87 -30.76 -6.79 -8.61
C ARG A 87 -30.22 -5.37 -8.52
N TRP A 88 -29.09 -5.10 -9.16
CA TRP A 88 -28.49 -3.77 -9.24
C TRP A 88 -28.33 -3.33 -10.70
N VAL A 89 -28.62 -2.08 -11.00
CA VAL A 89 -28.41 -1.48 -12.33
C VAL A 89 -27.54 -0.24 -12.20
N LEU A 90 -26.31 -0.29 -12.72
CA LEU A 90 -25.37 0.83 -12.72
C LEU A 90 -25.51 1.62 -14.02
N ILE A 91 -25.73 2.93 -13.89
CA ILE A 91 -26.05 3.82 -15.01
C ILE A 91 -25.00 4.93 -15.08
N GLN A 92 -24.26 5.01 -16.19
CA GLN A 92 -23.24 6.04 -16.42
C GLN A 92 -23.33 6.65 -17.82
N PHE A 93 -23.62 7.95 -17.90
CA PHE A 93 -23.64 8.73 -19.15
C PHE A 93 -23.07 10.13 -18.94
N GLY A 94 -22.98 10.93 -20.01
CA GLY A 94 -22.44 12.30 -19.99
C GLY A 94 -21.54 12.65 -21.18
N HIS A 95 -20.66 11.74 -21.61
CA HIS A 95 -19.65 12.04 -22.65
C HIS A 95 -20.23 12.36 -24.02
N ASN A 96 -21.35 11.72 -24.37
CA ASN A 96 -22.03 11.95 -25.65
C ASN A 96 -23.23 12.88 -25.49
N ASP A 97 -23.82 12.94 -24.30
CA ASP A 97 -24.87 13.90 -23.91
C ASP A 97 -24.37 15.35 -24.04
N GLN A 98 -23.09 15.63 -23.74
CA GLN A 98 -22.49 16.95 -23.89
C GLN A 98 -22.40 17.49 -25.32
N LYS A 99 -22.63 16.65 -26.33
CA LYS A 99 -22.61 17.05 -27.74
C LYS A 99 -23.95 17.65 -28.12
N ILE A 100 -24.31 18.78 -27.52
CA ILE A 100 -25.61 19.47 -27.67
C ILE A 100 -25.94 19.78 -29.14
N GLN A 101 -24.93 19.96 -29.98
CA GLN A 101 -25.07 20.17 -31.42
C GLN A 101 -25.42 18.91 -32.22
N ASP A 102 -25.28 17.72 -31.64
CA ASP A 102 -25.63 16.44 -32.27
C ASP A 102 -27.08 16.08 -31.88
N PRO A 103 -28.09 16.28 -32.75
CA PRO A 103 -29.49 16.05 -32.41
C PRO A 103 -29.81 14.57 -32.11
N ALA A 104 -28.95 13.64 -32.56
CA ALA A 104 -29.13 12.22 -32.26
C ALA A 104 -28.69 11.87 -30.83
N ARG A 105 -27.81 12.68 -30.21
CA ARG A 105 -27.16 12.31 -28.94
C ARG A 105 -27.24 13.37 -27.84
N GLY A 106 -27.18 14.64 -28.20
CA GLY A 106 -27.11 15.76 -27.29
C GLY A 106 -28.33 15.86 -26.38
N THR A 107 -28.09 16.05 -25.08
CA THR A 107 -29.14 16.27 -24.09
C THR A 107 -28.66 17.29 -23.06
N ALA A 108 -29.40 18.37 -22.85
CA ALA A 108 -29.04 19.42 -21.90
C ALA A 108 -29.02 18.88 -20.45
N PRO A 109 -27.99 19.21 -19.64
CA PRO A 109 -27.74 18.61 -18.33
C PRO A 109 -28.87 18.88 -17.32
N ALA A 110 -29.43 20.09 -17.33
CA ALA A 110 -30.47 20.51 -16.38
C ALA A 110 -31.88 19.98 -16.73
N THR A 111 -32.12 19.56 -17.98
CA THR A 111 -33.44 19.15 -18.48
C THR A 111 -33.37 17.73 -19.02
N SER A 112 -33.35 17.54 -20.34
CA SER A 112 -33.44 16.24 -21.02
C SER A 112 -32.48 15.16 -20.47
N TYR A 113 -31.24 15.48 -20.12
CA TYR A 113 -30.33 14.52 -19.49
C TYR A 113 -30.83 14.07 -18.11
N SER A 114 -31.18 15.04 -17.25
CA SER A 114 -31.71 14.77 -15.91
C SER A 114 -33.04 14.01 -15.99
N ASP A 115 -33.94 14.37 -16.91
CA ASP A 115 -35.23 13.71 -17.10
C ASP A 115 -35.09 12.27 -17.59
N ASN A 116 -34.14 12.01 -18.48
CA ASN A 116 -33.80 10.65 -18.91
C ASN A 116 -33.29 9.81 -17.74
N LEU A 117 -32.39 10.34 -16.91
CA LEU A 117 -31.89 9.63 -15.74
C LEU A 117 -33.01 9.33 -14.72
N ARG A 118 -33.90 10.30 -14.44
CA ARG A 118 -35.08 10.07 -13.58
C ARG A 118 -35.97 8.96 -14.13
N THR A 119 -36.17 8.93 -15.44
CA THR A 119 -36.96 7.89 -16.13
C THR A 119 -36.31 6.53 -15.98
N PHE A 120 -35.01 6.41 -16.28
CA PHE A 120 -34.26 5.15 -16.11
C PHE A 120 -34.33 4.65 -14.67
N ILE A 121 -34.18 5.53 -13.67
CA ILE A 121 -34.29 5.17 -12.25
C ILE A 121 -35.67 4.60 -11.90
N ARG A 122 -36.75 5.24 -12.35
CA ARG A 122 -38.12 4.74 -12.11
C ARG A 122 -38.33 3.36 -12.71
N GLU A 123 -37.93 3.17 -13.96
CA GLU A 123 -38.16 1.91 -14.67
C GLU A 123 -37.33 0.76 -14.09
N VAL A 124 -36.10 1.02 -13.62
CA VAL A 124 -35.34 0.00 -12.87
C VAL A 124 -36.11 -0.43 -11.62
N ARG A 125 -36.66 0.53 -10.87
CA ARG A 125 -37.48 0.23 -9.66
C ARG A 125 -38.75 -0.56 -10.01
N GLU A 126 -39.41 -0.24 -11.12
CA GLU A 126 -40.60 -0.96 -11.62
C GLU A 126 -40.30 -2.43 -11.95
N THR A 127 -39.07 -2.75 -12.34
CA THR A 127 -38.62 -4.15 -12.54
C THR A 127 -38.19 -4.86 -11.25
N GLY A 128 -38.24 -4.19 -10.09
CA GLY A 128 -37.77 -4.70 -8.80
C GLY A 128 -36.26 -4.55 -8.55
N GLY A 129 -35.53 -3.91 -9.48
CA GLY A 129 -34.11 -3.65 -9.36
C GLY A 129 -33.80 -2.39 -8.56
N SER A 130 -32.54 -2.26 -8.11
CA SER A 130 -32.02 -1.10 -7.40
C SER A 130 -31.05 -0.31 -8.29
N PRO A 131 -31.40 0.92 -8.70
CA PRO A 131 -30.54 1.74 -9.56
C PRO A 131 -29.40 2.39 -8.75
N VAL A 132 -28.23 2.47 -9.37
CA VAL A 132 -27.05 3.18 -8.88
C VAL A 132 -26.56 4.09 -10.00
N LEU A 133 -26.39 5.37 -9.72
CA LEU A 133 -25.75 6.27 -10.69
C LEU A 133 -24.23 6.21 -10.52
N VAL A 134 -23.53 6.27 -11.64
CA VAL A 134 -22.08 6.47 -11.68
C VAL A 134 -21.82 7.75 -12.47
N THR A 135 -21.07 8.70 -11.91
CA THR A 135 -20.74 9.94 -12.65
C THR A 135 -19.81 9.62 -13.83
N SER A 136 -19.91 10.36 -14.94
CA SER A 136 -19.02 10.15 -16.08
C SER A 136 -17.55 10.30 -15.68
N VAL A 137 -16.70 9.35 -16.07
CA VAL A 137 -15.25 9.43 -15.87
C VAL A 137 -14.66 10.75 -16.40
N ALA A 138 -13.60 11.27 -15.79
CA ALA A 138 -12.95 12.49 -16.27
C ALA A 138 -12.28 12.26 -17.64
N ARG A 139 -12.15 13.33 -18.45
CA ARG A 139 -11.30 13.32 -19.64
C ARG A 139 -9.88 13.69 -19.23
N ARG A 140 -8.89 13.17 -19.97
CA ARG A 140 -7.47 13.45 -19.74
C ARG A 140 -7.00 14.63 -20.58
N ILE A 141 -7.58 15.80 -20.31
CA ILE A 141 -7.23 17.07 -20.97
C ILE A 141 -6.50 17.93 -19.96
N TYR A 142 -5.29 18.37 -20.31
CA TYR A 142 -4.44 19.15 -19.44
C TYR A 142 -4.18 20.53 -20.04
N GLU A 143 -4.32 21.56 -19.23
CA GLU A 143 -3.93 22.95 -19.52
C GLU A 143 -2.89 23.34 -18.47
N ASP A 144 -1.68 23.70 -18.90
CA ASP A 144 -0.55 24.05 -18.03
C ASP A 144 -0.27 23.02 -16.90
N GLY A 145 -0.41 21.72 -17.23
CA GLY A 145 -0.20 20.62 -16.30
C GLY A 145 -1.35 20.37 -15.31
N ARG A 146 -2.41 21.18 -15.37
CA ARG A 146 -3.63 21.01 -14.58
C ARG A 146 -4.70 20.32 -15.41
N LEU A 147 -5.33 19.30 -14.85
CA LEU A 147 -6.44 18.61 -15.50
C LEU A 147 -7.65 19.56 -15.58
N THR A 148 -8.30 19.63 -16.74
CA THR A 148 -9.52 20.42 -16.96
C THR A 148 -10.68 19.52 -17.39
N THR A 149 -11.92 19.98 -17.19
CA THR A 149 -13.12 19.19 -17.50
C THR A 149 -14.25 20.07 -17.98
N THR A 150 -14.93 19.60 -19.04
CA THR A 150 -16.18 20.18 -19.54
C THR A 150 -17.41 19.38 -19.08
N LEU A 151 -17.19 18.30 -18.32
CA LEU A 151 -18.24 17.38 -17.88
C LEU A 151 -18.93 17.82 -16.58
N THR A 152 -18.42 18.84 -15.89
CA THR A 152 -18.97 19.32 -14.60
C THR A 152 -20.50 19.45 -14.61
N PRO A 153 -21.15 20.07 -15.61
CA PRO A 153 -22.61 20.19 -15.61
C PRO A 153 -23.36 18.85 -15.62
N TYR A 154 -22.79 17.82 -16.26
CA TYR A 154 -23.38 16.47 -16.34
C TYR A 154 -23.15 15.68 -15.06
N VAL A 155 -21.97 15.84 -14.45
CA VAL A 155 -21.62 15.24 -13.15
C VAL A 155 -22.54 15.79 -12.06
N GLU A 156 -22.69 17.12 -11.98
CA GLU A 156 -23.57 17.78 -11.03
C GLU A 156 -25.04 17.40 -11.26
N ALA A 157 -25.47 17.28 -12.51
CA ALA A 157 -26.81 16.83 -12.83
C ALA A 157 -27.08 15.39 -12.36
N ALA A 158 -26.14 14.45 -12.60
CA ALA A 158 -26.25 13.07 -12.12
C ALA A 158 -26.29 13.01 -10.59
N GLN A 159 -25.43 13.76 -9.90
CA GLN A 159 -25.43 13.85 -8.44
C GLN A 159 -26.73 14.45 -7.90
N ARG A 160 -27.25 15.50 -8.55
CA ARG A 160 -28.52 16.14 -8.18
C ARG A 160 -29.67 15.15 -8.33
N VAL A 161 -29.80 14.48 -9.48
CA VAL A 161 -30.82 13.45 -9.70
C VAL A 161 -30.68 12.32 -8.67
N GLY A 162 -29.44 11.94 -8.34
CA GLY A 162 -29.16 10.97 -7.29
C GLY A 162 -29.77 11.33 -5.95
N ARG A 163 -29.54 12.58 -5.50
CA ARG A 163 -30.13 13.12 -4.27
C ARG A 163 -31.66 13.21 -4.34
N GLU A 164 -32.19 13.79 -5.43
CA GLU A 164 -33.64 13.96 -5.64
C GLU A 164 -34.39 12.63 -5.60
N MET A 165 -33.83 11.61 -6.26
CA MET A 165 -34.46 10.30 -6.39
C MET A 165 -34.07 9.34 -5.29
N GLN A 166 -33.20 9.75 -4.34
CA GLN A 166 -32.66 8.93 -3.26
C GLN A 166 -32.02 7.64 -3.79
N VAL A 167 -31.11 7.76 -4.75
CA VAL A 167 -30.31 6.64 -5.28
C VAL A 167 -28.83 6.87 -4.98
N PRO A 168 -28.05 5.82 -4.67
CA PRO A 168 -26.62 5.94 -4.47
C PRO A 168 -25.92 6.50 -5.73
N VAL A 169 -24.89 7.31 -5.52
CA VAL A 169 -24.08 7.89 -6.60
C VAL A 169 -22.61 7.59 -6.37
N VAL A 170 -22.02 6.75 -7.22
CA VAL A 170 -20.57 6.53 -7.26
C VAL A 170 -19.92 7.68 -8.04
N ASP A 171 -19.17 8.52 -7.34
CA ASP A 171 -18.48 9.66 -7.95
C ASP A 171 -17.16 9.26 -8.63
N LEU A 172 -17.27 8.52 -9.74
CA LEU A 172 -16.13 8.13 -10.56
C LEU A 172 -15.42 9.34 -11.19
N HIS A 173 -16.13 10.42 -11.51
CA HIS A 173 -15.54 11.65 -12.03
C HIS A 173 -14.47 12.18 -11.08
N ARG A 174 -14.83 12.42 -9.81
CA ARG A 174 -13.88 12.92 -8.81
C ARG A 174 -12.72 11.96 -8.60
N ALA A 175 -13.00 10.66 -8.49
CA ALA A 175 -11.98 9.63 -8.26
C ALA A 175 -10.97 9.55 -9.41
N SER A 176 -11.46 9.50 -10.65
CA SER A 176 -10.62 9.44 -11.85
C SER A 176 -9.88 10.75 -12.10
N PHE A 177 -10.51 11.91 -11.83
CA PHE A 177 -9.85 13.22 -11.91
C PHE A 177 -8.62 13.29 -11.01
N ALA A 178 -8.74 12.85 -9.74
CA ALA A 178 -7.63 12.80 -8.80
C ALA A 178 -6.49 11.89 -9.29
N LEU A 179 -6.83 10.69 -9.78
CA LEU A 179 -5.85 9.75 -10.35
C LEU A 179 -5.13 10.34 -11.58
N PHE A 180 -5.87 10.92 -12.52
CA PHE A 180 -5.29 11.52 -13.72
C PHE A 180 -4.46 12.76 -13.41
N GLN A 181 -4.82 13.54 -12.39
CA GLN A 181 -4.01 14.67 -11.93
C GLN A 181 -2.72 14.20 -11.24
N GLN A 182 -2.77 13.09 -10.50
CA GLN A 182 -1.60 12.48 -9.85
C GLN A 182 -0.62 11.89 -10.86
N MET A 183 -1.12 11.21 -11.90
CA MET A 183 -0.27 10.55 -12.89
C MET A 183 0.16 11.45 -14.05
N GLY A 184 -0.64 12.47 -14.36
CA GLY A 184 -0.43 13.33 -15.53
C GLY A 184 -0.44 12.54 -16.84
N GLU A 185 0.36 13.00 -17.81
CA GLU A 185 0.48 12.39 -19.14
C GLU A 185 0.90 10.91 -19.13
N LYS A 186 1.59 10.45 -18.07
CA LYS A 186 1.97 9.05 -17.91
C LYS A 186 0.78 8.10 -17.92
N PHE A 187 -0.39 8.55 -17.44
CA PHE A 187 -1.60 7.73 -17.53
C PHE A 187 -1.93 7.41 -18.99
N CYS A 188 -1.86 8.39 -19.90
CA CYS A 188 -2.19 8.16 -21.30
C CYS A 188 -1.17 7.22 -21.97
N GLN A 189 0.10 7.32 -21.58
CA GLN A 189 1.18 6.47 -22.10
C GLN A 189 1.05 5.02 -21.64
N LEU A 190 0.69 4.79 -20.38
CA LEU A 190 0.63 3.44 -19.79
C LEU A 190 -0.74 2.77 -19.96
N TYR A 191 -1.82 3.56 -19.95
CA TYR A 191 -3.18 3.07 -19.76
C TYR A 191 -4.19 3.61 -20.79
N GLY A 192 -3.73 4.38 -21.77
CA GLY A 192 -4.52 4.73 -22.95
C GLY A 192 -4.49 3.60 -24.00
N PRO A 193 -5.50 3.50 -24.87
CA PRO A 193 -5.47 2.60 -26.02
C PRO A 193 -4.64 3.18 -27.19
N GLY A 194 -4.04 4.35 -26.98
CA GLY A 194 -3.19 5.09 -27.91
C GLY A 194 -2.91 6.49 -27.34
N GLU A 195 -1.78 7.10 -27.71
CA GLU A 195 -1.28 8.34 -27.07
C GLU A 195 -2.22 9.55 -27.21
N LYS A 196 -2.99 9.61 -28.31
CA LYS A 196 -3.90 10.73 -28.59
C LYS A 196 -5.30 10.56 -28.01
N ASP A 197 -5.67 9.36 -27.53
CA ASP A 197 -7.01 9.12 -27.01
C ASP A 197 -7.12 9.60 -25.55
N ARG A 198 -7.84 10.71 -25.36
CA ARG A 198 -8.03 11.34 -24.06
C ARG A 198 -9.30 10.90 -23.33
N SER A 199 -10.04 9.94 -23.88
CA SER A 199 -11.32 9.46 -23.32
C SER A 199 -11.31 7.98 -22.97
N HIS A 200 -10.75 7.13 -23.82
CA HIS A 200 -10.86 5.69 -23.66
C HIS A 200 -9.65 5.06 -22.97
N PHE A 201 -9.74 3.77 -22.64
CA PHE A 201 -8.73 3.08 -21.85
C PHE A 201 -8.20 1.84 -22.58
N SER A 202 -6.96 1.46 -22.28
CA SER A 202 -6.53 0.08 -22.48
C SER A 202 -7.24 -0.85 -21.48
N GLY A 203 -7.12 -2.17 -21.63
CA GLY A 203 -7.61 -3.12 -20.63
C GLY A 203 -7.14 -2.81 -19.20
N GLU A 204 -5.87 -2.46 -19.03
CA GLU A 204 -5.30 -2.07 -17.74
C GLU A 204 -5.90 -0.76 -17.20
N GLY A 205 -6.06 0.25 -18.06
CA GLY A 205 -6.72 1.50 -17.67
C GLY A 205 -8.18 1.30 -17.28
N ALA A 206 -8.89 0.43 -18.00
CA ALA A 206 -10.27 0.07 -17.69
C ALA A 206 -10.38 -0.67 -16.35
N ARG A 207 -9.40 -1.52 -16.01
CA ARG A 207 -9.31 -2.20 -14.71
C ARG A 207 -9.10 -1.21 -13.57
N MET A 208 -8.25 -0.19 -13.76
CA MET A 208 -8.09 0.89 -12.76
C MET A 208 -9.41 1.64 -12.53
N MET A 209 -10.14 1.96 -13.60
CA MET A 209 -11.46 2.61 -13.48
C MET A 209 -12.47 1.68 -12.78
N ALA A 210 -12.50 0.40 -13.12
CA ALA A 210 -13.39 -0.59 -12.51
C ALA A 210 -13.12 -0.74 -11.02
N ARG A 211 -11.84 -0.68 -10.60
CA ARG A 211 -11.47 -0.63 -9.20
C ARG A 211 -12.02 0.61 -8.48
N LEU A 212 -11.88 1.80 -9.07
CA LEU A 212 -12.45 3.03 -8.49
C LEU A 212 -13.97 2.94 -8.36
N VAL A 213 -14.66 2.29 -9.32
CA VAL A 213 -16.09 2.00 -9.23
C VAL A 213 -16.37 1.02 -8.09
N ALA A 214 -15.64 -0.08 -7.98
CA ALA A 214 -15.78 -1.06 -6.90
C ALA A 214 -15.55 -0.44 -5.51
N GLU A 215 -14.54 0.41 -5.34
CA GLU A 215 -14.30 1.19 -4.13
C GLU A 215 -15.46 2.15 -3.82
N GLY A 216 -16.00 2.80 -4.85
CA GLY A 216 -17.21 3.60 -4.75
C GLY A 216 -18.42 2.79 -4.29
N LEU A 217 -18.69 1.64 -4.90
CA LEU A 217 -19.79 0.76 -4.53
C LEU A 217 -19.67 0.28 -3.08
N SER A 218 -18.46 -0.07 -2.63
CA SER A 218 -18.23 -0.48 -1.23
C SER A 218 -18.59 0.61 -0.20
N ARG A 219 -18.49 1.89 -0.60
CA ARG A 219 -18.85 3.06 0.23
C ARG A 219 -20.34 3.39 0.14
N GLU A 220 -20.85 3.52 -1.09
CA GLU A 220 -22.17 4.07 -1.36
C GLU A 220 -23.29 3.00 -1.35
N VAL A 221 -22.93 1.72 -1.46
CA VAL A 221 -23.87 0.58 -1.52
C VAL A 221 -23.40 -0.54 -0.57
N PRO A 222 -23.63 -0.40 0.75
CA PRO A 222 -23.15 -1.36 1.75
C PRO A 222 -23.55 -2.81 1.48
N GLU A 223 -24.69 -3.05 0.85
CA GLU A 223 -25.19 -4.37 0.46
C GLU A 223 -24.33 -5.06 -0.60
N LEU A 224 -23.56 -4.30 -1.39
CA LEU A 224 -22.60 -4.87 -2.34
C LEU A 224 -21.23 -5.16 -1.71
N ARG A 225 -20.93 -4.62 -0.52
CA ARG A 225 -19.62 -4.79 0.14
C ARG A 225 -19.21 -6.26 0.32
N PRO A 226 -20.07 -7.20 0.77
CA PRO A 226 -19.70 -8.61 0.90
C PRO A 226 -19.38 -9.30 -0.42
N HIS A 227 -19.80 -8.69 -1.54
CA HIS A 227 -19.62 -9.21 -2.89
C HIS A 227 -18.45 -8.55 -3.63
N LEU A 228 -17.74 -7.61 -2.99
CA LEU A 228 -16.62 -6.89 -3.58
C LEU A 228 -15.28 -7.46 -3.10
N GLN A 229 -14.40 -7.76 -4.05
CA GLN A 229 -13.04 -8.22 -3.82
C GLN A 229 -12.03 -7.21 -4.34
N LEU A 230 -11.67 -6.24 -3.49
CA LEU A 230 -10.67 -5.21 -3.79
C LEU A 230 -9.23 -5.71 -3.57
N VAL A 231 -9.08 -6.77 -2.77
CA VAL A 231 -7.81 -7.42 -2.47
C VAL A 231 -7.96 -8.90 -2.82
N PRO A 232 -7.07 -9.47 -3.67
CA PRO A 232 -7.07 -10.90 -3.93
C PRO A 232 -7.00 -11.72 -2.63
N PRO A 233 -7.68 -12.87 -2.55
CA PRO A 233 -7.61 -13.69 -1.36
C PRO A 233 -6.19 -14.29 -1.26
N PRO A 234 -5.70 -14.57 -0.04
CA PRO A 234 -4.43 -15.27 0.13
C PRO A 234 -4.49 -16.64 -0.58
N PRO A 235 -3.36 -17.13 -1.13
CA PRO A 235 -3.27 -18.49 -1.64
C PRO A 235 -3.81 -19.54 -0.66
N ALA A 236 -4.46 -20.58 -1.19
CA ALA A 236 -4.96 -21.67 -0.36
C ALA A 236 -3.80 -22.47 0.27
N GLY A 237 -4.00 -22.98 1.48
CA GLY A 237 -3.03 -23.85 2.15
C GLY A 237 -1.79 -23.15 2.74
N LEU A 238 -1.80 -21.83 2.86
CA LEU A 238 -0.73 -21.12 3.59
C LEU A 238 -0.69 -21.59 5.06
N PRO A 239 0.52 -21.75 5.64
CA PRO A 239 0.72 -22.20 7.03
C PRO A 239 0.48 -21.09 8.05
N TYR A 240 -0.12 -19.97 7.62
CA TYR A 240 -0.43 -18.82 8.44
C TYR A 240 -1.73 -18.17 7.98
N GLU A 241 -2.26 -17.29 8.83
CA GLU A 241 -3.29 -16.30 8.49
C GLU A 241 -2.72 -14.91 8.64
N VAL A 242 -3.25 -13.96 7.86
CA VAL A 242 -2.88 -12.55 7.99
C VAL A 242 -4.07 -11.81 8.59
N ASN A 243 -3.87 -11.25 9.78
CA ASN A 243 -4.81 -10.34 10.41
C ASN A 243 -4.26 -8.91 10.34
N LEU A 244 -4.87 -8.08 9.50
CA LEU A 244 -4.44 -6.69 9.32
C LEU A 244 -5.22 -5.78 10.26
N THR A 245 -4.49 -5.03 11.10
CA THR A 245 -5.06 -4.04 12.01
C THR A 245 -4.50 -2.65 11.72
N THR A 246 -5.32 -1.62 11.94
CA THR A 246 -4.88 -0.22 11.96
C THR A 246 -4.60 0.19 13.41
N VAL A 247 -3.34 0.50 13.70
CA VAL A 247 -2.86 0.93 15.02
C VAL A 247 -3.22 2.39 15.29
N SER A 248 -2.99 3.26 14.31
CA SER A 248 -3.27 4.69 14.41
C SER A 248 -3.44 5.31 13.03
N LYS A 249 -3.89 6.56 12.99
CA LYS A 249 -3.93 7.42 11.80
C LYS A 249 -3.38 8.78 12.18
N GLY A 250 -2.79 9.51 11.23
CA GLY A 250 -2.15 10.79 11.57
C GLY A 250 -1.91 11.74 10.41
N TYR A 251 -2.76 11.67 9.38
CA TYR A 251 -2.65 12.60 8.26
C TYR A 251 -3.37 13.92 8.57
N ASP A 252 -2.62 15.03 8.53
CA ASP A 252 -3.16 16.38 8.75
C ASP A 252 -2.95 17.32 7.55
N GLY A 253 -2.41 16.83 6.43
CA GLY A 253 -2.09 17.63 5.24
C GLY A 253 -0.69 18.24 5.23
N GLU A 254 -0.04 18.36 6.40
CA GLU A 254 1.31 18.94 6.55
C GLU A 254 2.34 17.87 6.94
N THR A 255 1.93 16.93 7.78
CA THR A 255 2.71 15.83 8.29
C THR A 255 2.00 14.49 8.17
N CYS A 256 2.78 13.41 8.25
CA CYS A 256 2.26 12.06 8.32
C CYS A 256 3.18 11.19 9.21
N TRP A 257 2.64 10.12 9.79
CA TRP A 257 3.41 9.05 10.43
C TRP A 257 4.24 8.28 9.42
N VAL A 258 5.49 8.04 9.76
CA VAL A 258 6.42 7.16 9.05
C VAL A 258 7.20 6.30 10.03
N HIS A 259 7.88 5.29 9.49
CA HIS A 259 8.74 4.38 10.24
C HIS A 259 8.08 3.75 11.48
N PRO A 260 6.86 3.18 11.39
CA PRO A 260 6.34 2.36 12.47
C PRO A 260 7.17 1.08 12.59
N ARG A 261 7.74 0.86 13.78
CA ARG A 261 8.65 -0.24 14.09
C ARG A 261 8.31 -0.79 15.45
N ALA A 262 7.94 -2.07 15.51
CA ALA A 262 7.61 -2.73 16.75
C ALA A 262 8.82 -3.47 17.35
N GLY A 263 8.87 -3.56 18.67
CA GLY A 263 9.67 -4.54 19.39
C GLY A 263 8.83 -5.18 20.50
N ALA A 264 8.92 -6.49 20.62
CA ALA A 264 8.18 -7.26 21.61
C ALA A 264 9.08 -7.55 22.83
N ILE A 265 8.58 -7.25 24.02
CA ILE A 265 9.15 -7.63 25.30
C ILE A 265 8.47 -8.96 25.71
N PRO A 266 9.22 -10.06 25.84
CA PRO A 266 8.66 -11.37 26.18
C PRO A 266 7.95 -11.39 27.54
N GLY A 267 6.91 -12.18 27.63
CA GLY A 267 6.11 -12.44 28.84
C GLY A 267 4.99 -13.44 28.52
N PRO A 268 4.16 -13.85 29.51
CA PRO A 268 3.01 -14.73 29.25
C PRO A 268 2.09 -14.17 28.16
N THR A 269 1.89 -12.85 28.19
CA THR A 269 1.41 -12.05 27.06
C THR A 269 2.51 -11.05 26.72
N PRO A 270 3.11 -11.12 25.52
CA PRO A 270 4.12 -10.17 25.10
C PRO A 270 3.61 -8.73 25.11
N SER A 271 4.42 -7.81 25.64
CA SER A 271 4.20 -6.37 25.50
C SER A 271 4.87 -5.89 24.22
N VAL A 272 4.15 -5.19 23.35
CA VAL A 272 4.70 -4.65 22.09
C VAL A 272 4.80 -3.13 22.18
N VAL A 273 6.01 -2.60 21.97
CA VAL A 273 6.27 -1.16 21.86
C VAL A 273 6.49 -0.82 20.39
N LEU A 274 5.65 0.03 19.82
CA LEU A 274 5.73 0.49 18.44
C LEU A 274 6.21 1.94 18.41
N THR A 275 7.40 2.17 17.86
CA THR A 275 7.94 3.52 17.64
C THR A 275 7.57 4.03 16.25
N MET A 276 7.31 5.33 16.08
CA MET A 276 7.05 5.98 14.79
C MET A 276 7.43 7.48 14.84
N GLN A 277 7.46 8.17 13.69
CA GLN A 277 7.84 9.58 13.61
C GLN A 277 6.91 10.38 12.73
N LYS A 278 6.71 11.66 13.06
CA LYS A 278 6.15 12.61 12.10
C LYS A 278 7.19 12.96 11.03
N LEU A 279 6.76 13.00 9.78
CA LEU A 279 7.50 13.51 8.63
C LEU A 279 6.83 14.79 8.13
N LEU A 280 7.60 15.84 7.84
CA LEU A 280 7.15 17.02 7.10
C LEU A 280 6.97 16.68 5.61
N LEU A 281 5.77 16.82 5.06
CA LEU A 281 5.42 16.40 3.70
C LEU A 281 5.98 17.29 2.59
N THR A 282 6.27 18.55 2.88
CA THR A 282 6.91 19.47 1.94
C THR A 282 8.42 19.25 1.82
N GLY A 283 9.03 18.50 2.74
CA GLY A 283 10.45 18.16 2.74
C GLY A 283 10.71 16.72 2.28
N SER A 284 11.96 16.43 1.89
CA SER A 284 12.43 15.05 1.74
C SER A 284 13.12 14.62 3.02
N ASP A 285 12.60 13.57 3.66
CA ASP A 285 13.20 12.92 4.84
C ASP A 285 13.38 13.84 6.07
N VAL A 286 12.45 14.77 6.32
CA VAL A 286 12.48 15.69 7.47
C VAL A 286 11.65 15.12 8.62
N PHE A 287 12.29 14.34 9.49
CA PHE A 287 11.65 13.60 10.59
C PHE A 287 11.72 14.36 11.92
N TYR A 288 10.63 14.39 12.68
CA TYR A 288 10.55 14.96 14.02
C TYR A 288 10.89 13.92 15.10
N ALA A 289 10.63 14.24 16.37
CA ALA A 289 10.89 13.35 17.48
C ALA A 289 10.25 11.96 17.29
N LEU A 290 10.92 10.93 17.79
CA LEU A 290 10.30 9.61 17.88
C LEU A 290 9.16 9.65 18.88
N ASN A 291 8.10 8.96 18.50
CA ASN A 291 6.91 8.72 19.30
C ASN A 291 6.80 7.22 19.53
N ASP A 292 6.11 6.80 20.58
CA ASP A 292 5.70 5.41 20.75
C ASP A 292 4.23 5.25 21.12
N THR A 293 3.71 4.06 20.84
CA THR A 293 2.46 3.53 21.36
C THR A 293 2.69 2.07 21.73
N ARG A 294 1.89 1.54 22.65
CA ARG A 294 2.10 0.21 23.24
C ARG A 294 0.81 -0.57 23.28
N THR A 295 0.94 -1.89 23.19
CA THR A 295 -0.11 -2.86 23.52
C THR A 295 0.45 -3.93 24.45
N ASP A 296 -0.35 -4.31 25.45
CA ASP A 296 -0.09 -5.39 26.40
C ASP A 296 -1.08 -6.58 26.19
N ASP A 297 -1.84 -6.55 25.08
CA ASP A 297 -2.93 -7.48 24.77
C ASP A 297 -2.95 -7.90 23.29
N LEU A 298 -1.76 -8.00 22.67
CA LEU A 298 -1.56 -8.42 21.28
C LEU A 298 -2.36 -7.58 20.27
N GLY A 299 -2.43 -6.27 20.51
CA GLY A 299 -3.03 -5.30 19.61
C GLY A 299 -4.55 -5.18 19.71
N ALA A 300 -5.18 -5.80 20.72
CA ALA A 300 -6.61 -5.58 20.98
C ALA A 300 -6.89 -4.15 21.45
N SER A 301 -5.96 -3.55 22.20
CA SER A 301 -5.95 -2.13 22.56
C SER A 301 -4.55 -1.53 22.45
N TRP A 302 -4.51 -0.21 22.24
CA TRP A 302 -3.28 0.56 22.12
C TRP A 302 -3.30 1.76 23.06
N SER A 303 -2.17 2.05 23.70
CA SER A 303 -1.99 3.27 24.47
C SER A 303 -2.05 4.50 23.58
N PRO A 304 -2.38 5.69 24.11
CA PRO A 304 -2.18 6.93 23.39
C PRO A 304 -0.73 7.06 22.89
N VAL A 305 -0.58 7.69 21.73
CA VAL A 305 0.74 8.00 21.16
C VAL A 305 1.44 9.02 22.05
N ARG A 306 2.68 8.72 22.46
CA ARG A 306 3.51 9.57 23.30
C ARG A 306 4.73 10.05 22.54
N GLU A 307 4.96 11.35 22.52
CA GLU A 307 6.18 11.94 21.97
C GLU A 307 7.34 11.85 22.97
N HIS A 308 8.53 11.49 22.50
CA HIS A 308 9.77 11.44 23.28
C HIS A 308 10.72 12.58 22.91
N GLY A 309 10.25 13.83 22.93
CA GLY A 309 11.03 15.00 22.50
C GLY A 309 12.33 15.24 23.28
N VAL A 310 12.38 14.89 24.57
CA VAL A 310 13.58 15.09 25.40
C VAL A 310 14.65 14.01 25.14
N THR A 311 14.24 12.75 25.03
CA THR A 311 15.16 11.61 24.95
C THR A 311 15.43 11.18 23.52
N LEU A 312 14.40 11.20 22.67
CA LEU A 312 14.43 10.81 21.26
C LEU A 312 14.13 11.97 20.28
N GLY A 313 14.23 13.21 20.74
CA GLY A 313 14.07 14.38 19.90
C GLY A 313 15.31 14.79 19.10
N ARG A 314 15.13 15.86 18.33
CA ARG A 314 16.18 16.54 17.57
C ARG A 314 17.13 17.29 18.51
N ARG A 315 18.38 17.44 18.10
CA ARG A 315 19.43 18.19 18.80
C ARG A 315 20.00 19.28 17.90
N GLN A 316 20.43 20.37 18.50
CA GLN A 316 21.14 21.44 17.79
C GLN A 316 22.63 21.11 17.71
N GLU A 317 23.22 21.32 16.54
CA GLU A 317 24.65 21.32 16.27
C GLU A 317 25.07 22.75 15.84
N PRO A 318 26.37 23.10 15.89
CA PRO A 318 26.86 24.41 15.44
C PRO A 318 26.42 24.75 14.00
N GLY A 319 26.33 26.04 13.70
CA GLY A 319 25.98 26.52 12.34
C GLY A 319 24.50 26.37 11.98
N GLY A 320 23.61 26.20 12.97
CA GLY A 320 22.16 26.04 12.75
C GLY A 320 21.78 24.67 12.21
N VAL A 321 22.68 23.69 12.28
CA VAL A 321 22.42 22.31 11.90
C VAL A 321 21.57 21.65 12.97
N VAL A 322 20.56 20.90 12.53
CA VAL A 322 19.71 20.09 13.41
C VAL A 322 19.95 18.63 13.10
N VAL A 323 20.28 17.82 14.11
CA VAL A 323 20.44 16.36 13.98
C VAL A 323 19.28 15.64 14.65
N GLY A 324 18.75 14.61 14.00
CA GLY A 324 17.69 13.76 14.56
C GLY A 324 17.96 12.29 14.32
N ALA A 325 17.53 11.44 15.25
CA ALA A 325 17.44 10.00 15.04
C ALA A 325 16.28 9.69 14.07
N CYS A 326 16.45 8.72 13.18
CA CYS A 326 15.38 8.20 12.35
C CYS A 326 15.60 6.73 12.00
N ASP A 327 14.63 6.14 11.31
CA ASP A 327 14.72 4.74 10.84
C ASP A 327 14.96 3.76 12.01
N PHE A 328 14.39 4.09 13.18
CA PHE A 328 14.68 3.49 14.48
C PHE A 328 13.85 2.25 14.76
N THR A 329 14.50 1.10 14.98
CA THR A 329 13.87 -0.21 15.12
C THR A 329 14.14 -0.81 16.51
N PRO A 330 13.10 -0.96 17.35
CA PRO A 330 13.18 -1.68 18.62
C PRO A 330 13.35 -3.19 18.44
N LYS A 331 14.26 -3.82 19.19
CA LYS A 331 14.34 -5.29 19.31
C LYS A 331 14.80 -5.70 20.70
N PHE A 332 14.09 -6.65 21.32
CA PHE A 332 14.44 -7.17 22.64
C PHE A 332 15.71 -8.00 22.55
N HIS A 333 16.68 -7.66 23.40
CA HIS A 333 17.95 -8.34 23.49
C HIS A 333 17.91 -9.31 24.67
N ALA A 334 17.72 -10.60 24.38
CA ALA A 334 17.49 -11.62 25.40
C ALA A 334 18.60 -11.69 26.46
N ALA A 335 19.87 -11.62 26.04
CA ALA A 335 21.01 -11.72 26.95
C ALA A 335 21.12 -10.58 27.96
N SER A 336 20.56 -9.39 27.66
CA SER A 336 20.55 -8.26 28.62
C SER A 336 19.19 -8.00 29.26
N GLY A 337 18.12 -8.64 28.77
CA GLY A 337 16.76 -8.40 29.23
C GLY A 337 16.22 -6.99 28.91
N ARG A 338 16.76 -6.33 27.88
CA ARG A 338 16.41 -4.94 27.54
C ARG A 338 15.86 -4.85 26.13
N LEU A 339 14.86 -3.99 25.94
CA LEU A 339 14.43 -3.56 24.61
C LEU A 339 15.39 -2.48 24.10
N LEU A 340 16.18 -2.83 23.09
CA LEU A 340 17.22 -1.99 22.49
C LEU A 340 16.73 -1.50 21.12
N GLY A 341 16.60 -0.19 20.95
CA GLY A 341 16.28 0.42 19.67
C GLY A 341 17.53 0.92 18.96
N ILE A 342 17.61 0.66 17.66
CA ILE A 342 18.74 1.03 16.81
C ILE A 342 18.21 1.69 15.53
N GLY A 343 18.83 2.79 15.12
CA GLY A 343 18.56 3.47 13.85
C GLY A 343 19.81 4.17 13.34
N HIS A 344 19.62 5.28 12.64
CA HIS A 344 20.71 6.19 12.29
C HIS A 344 20.32 7.65 12.51
N ASN A 345 21.25 8.57 12.32
CA ASN A 345 20.96 10.00 12.34
C ASN A 345 20.86 10.62 10.93
N VAL A 346 20.21 11.77 10.88
CA VAL A 346 20.11 12.65 9.71
C VAL A 346 20.26 14.09 10.18
N ARG A 347 20.90 14.91 9.34
CA ARG A 347 21.21 16.31 9.61
C ARG A 347 20.46 17.21 8.64
N TYR A 348 19.93 18.30 9.19
CA TYR A 348 19.10 19.27 8.49
C TYR A 348 19.69 20.67 8.60
N LEU A 349 19.51 21.46 7.54
CA LEU A 349 19.65 22.91 7.58
C LEU A 349 18.34 23.50 7.04
N ASN A 350 17.68 24.37 7.81
CA ASN A 350 16.40 25.00 7.42
C ASN A 350 15.33 23.98 6.96
N ASN A 351 15.16 22.89 7.72
CA ASN A 351 14.26 21.77 7.38
C ASN A 351 14.51 21.17 5.98
N LYS A 352 15.77 21.15 5.53
CA LYS A 352 16.21 20.40 4.36
C LYS A 352 17.35 19.48 4.75
N VAL A 353 17.29 18.23 4.31
CA VAL A 353 18.37 17.28 4.54
C VAL A 353 19.65 17.77 3.88
N ILE A 354 20.74 17.78 4.65
CA ILE A 354 22.07 18.10 4.14
C ILE A 354 22.54 16.91 3.29
N HIS A 355 22.81 17.14 2.00
CA HIS A 355 23.11 16.05 1.07
C HIS A 355 24.43 15.35 1.41
N GLU A 356 25.50 16.13 1.59
CA GLU A 356 26.80 15.67 2.06
C GLU A 356 26.85 15.78 3.59
N ARG A 357 26.66 14.64 4.26
CA ARG A 357 26.59 14.59 5.72
C ARG A 357 27.26 13.34 6.24
N GLN A 358 27.80 13.46 7.45
CA GLN A 358 28.07 12.31 8.29
C GLN A 358 26.73 11.65 8.66
N ARG A 359 26.69 10.32 8.60
CA ARG A 359 25.60 9.50 9.12
C ARG A 359 26.22 8.51 10.08
N GLU A 360 25.61 8.38 11.24
CA GLU A 360 26.07 7.48 12.29
C GLU A 360 24.92 6.59 12.74
N THR A 361 25.25 5.37 13.16
CA THR A 361 24.31 4.47 13.83
C THR A 361 23.99 5.04 15.22
N VAL A 362 22.70 5.16 15.54
CA VAL A 362 22.23 5.62 16.84
C VAL A 362 21.51 4.51 17.58
N TRP A 363 21.54 4.53 18.91
CA TRP A 363 20.84 3.56 19.73
C TRP A 363 20.30 4.18 21.02
N SER A 364 19.27 3.56 21.59
CA SER A 364 18.64 3.93 22.86
C SER A 364 18.00 2.70 23.51
N VAL A 365 17.87 2.69 24.83
CA VAL A 365 17.33 1.59 25.62
C VAL A 365 15.99 1.99 26.22
N TYR A 366 15.01 1.11 26.11
CA TYR A 366 13.69 1.32 26.73
C TYR A 366 13.68 0.83 28.18
N ASP A 367 13.14 1.67 29.05
CA ASP A 367 12.79 1.33 30.43
C ASP A 367 11.29 0.98 30.48
N ASP A 368 11.00 -0.30 30.68
CA ASP A 368 9.63 -0.82 30.72
C ASP A 368 8.82 -0.29 31.90
N LYS A 369 9.46 -0.04 33.04
CA LYS A 369 8.79 0.48 34.24
C LYS A 369 8.45 1.97 34.08
N ALA A 370 9.41 2.75 33.58
CA ALA A 370 9.21 4.18 33.33
C ALA A 370 8.43 4.46 32.03
N ARG A 371 8.24 3.43 31.19
CA ARG A 371 7.65 3.50 29.84
C ARG A 371 8.29 4.61 29.01
N SER A 372 9.62 4.67 29.04
CA SER A 372 10.40 5.75 28.45
C SER A 372 11.71 5.24 27.87
N TRP A 373 12.21 5.94 26.86
CA TRP A 373 13.50 5.68 26.26
C TRP A 373 14.61 6.49 26.94
N SER A 374 15.83 5.94 27.01
CA SER A 374 17.02 6.72 27.34
C SER A 374 17.33 7.74 26.23
N PRO A 375 18.06 8.83 26.51
CA PRO A 375 18.59 9.68 25.46
C PRO A 375 19.39 8.85 24.44
N TRP A 376 19.15 9.06 23.14
CA TRP A 376 19.89 8.32 22.11
C TRP A 376 21.37 8.72 22.08
N THR A 377 22.25 7.79 21.72
CA THR A 377 23.67 8.07 21.52
C THR A 377 24.17 7.35 20.27
N ASN A 378 25.39 7.68 19.84
CA ASN A 378 25.99 7.10 18.64
C ASN A 378 26.76 5.82 18.99
N LEU A 379 26.72 4.83 18.11
CA LEU A 379 27.67 3.72 18.13
C LEU A 379 29.04 4.25 17.69
N LYS A 380 30.05 4.11 18.55
CA LYS A 380 31.42 4.47 18.20
C LYS A 380 31.98 3.46 17.19
N MET A 381 32.15 3.90 15.95
CA MET A 381 32.79 3.15 14.87
C MET A 381 34.32 3.32 14.91
N PRO A 382 35.10 2.42 14.28
CA PRO A 382 36.52 2.63 14.03
C PRO A 382 36.78 3.94 13.30
N ASP A 383 37.92 4.57 13.57
CA ASP A 383 38.37 5.79 12.88
C ASP A 383 38.93 5.43 11.49
N ASP A 384 38.03 5.03 10.60
CA ASP A 384 38.31 4.70 9.20
C ASP A 384 37.45 5.62 8.31
N PRO A 385 38.06 6.39 7.39
CA PRO A 385 37.35 7.30 6.49
C PRO A 385 36.21 6.65 5.68
N LYS A 386 36.27 5.33 5.44
CA LYS A 386 35.19 4.61 4.73
C LYS A 386 33.87 4.65 5.50
N PHE A 387 33.91 4.77 6.83
CA PHE A 387 32.72 4.83 7.68
C PHE A 387 32.19 6.24 7.94
N HIS A 388 32.63 7.25 7.17
CA HIS A 388 32.14 8.62 7.29
C HIS A 388 30.60 8.71 7.21
N ASN A 389 29.96 7.93 6.34
CA ASN A 389 28.50 7.84 6.26
C ASN A 389 28.07 6.40 6.50
N ALA A 390 28.04 5.94 7.75
CA ALA A 390 27.76 4.56 8.15
C ALA A 390 26.57 4.48 9.12
N GLY A 391 25.49 3.80 8.73
CA GLY A 391 24.28 3.73 9.55
C GLY A 391 23.50 2.43 9.44
N ALA A 392 22.82 2.08 10.52
CA ALA A 392 21.87 0.97 10.63
C ALA A 392 20.41 1.47 10.54
N GLY A 393 20.05 2.09 9.41
CA GLY A 393 18.68 2.59 9.21
C GLY A 393 17.70 1.47 8.82
N SER A 394 16.53 1.43 9.48
CA SER A 394 15.47 0.43 9.29
C SER A 394 16.00 -1.00 9.42
N VAL A 395 16.88 -1.20 10.39
CA VAL A 395 17.68 -2.41 10.51
C VAL A 395 16.87 -3.63 10.96
N GLN A 396 17.19 -4.79 10.40
CA GLN A 396 16.83 -6.10 10.97
C GLN A 396 18.13 -6.81 11.37
N ARG A 397 18.44 -6.74 12.67
CA ARG A 397 19.63 -7.35 13.28
C ARG A 397 19.35 -8.78 13.74
N PHE A 398 20.40 -9.57 13.91
CA PHE A 398 20.34 -10.89 14.53
C PHE A 398 21.15 -10.89 15.83
N ASP A 399 20.59 -11.42 16.92
CA ASP A 399 21.26 -11.50 18.21
C ASP A 399 21.73 -12.97 18.38
N LEU A 400 23.03 -13.20 18.53
CA LEU A 400 23.64 -14.53 18.66
C LEU A 400 23.36 -15.14 20.05
N GLU A 401 23.51 -16.45 20.17
CA GLU A 401 23.30 -17.19 21.43
C GLU A 401 24.16 -16.68 22.58
N ASN A 402 25.36 -16.16 22.27
CA ASN A 402 26.28 -15.59 23.25
C ASN A 402 25.94 -14.12 23.65
N GLY A 403 24.88 -13.54 23.08
CA GLY A 403 24.48 -12.14 23.31
C GLY A 403 25.27 -11.11 22.50
N ASP A 404 26.15 -11.52 21.59
CA ASP A 404 26.69 -10.58 20.60
C ASP A 404 25.63 -10.30 19.53
N ILE A 405 25.63 -9.09 18.99
CA ILE A 405 24.66 -8.62 18.00
C ILE A 405 25.34 -8.56 16.63
N LEU A 406 24.76 -9.24 15.64
CA LEU A 406 25.08 -9.06 14.23
C LEU A 406 24.22 -7.93 13.66
N LEU A 407 24.86 -6.78 13.46
CA LEU A 407 24.21 -5.54 13.05
C LEU A 407 24.60 -5.20 11.60
N PRO A 408 23.71 -5.43 10.62
CA PRO A 408 24.00 -5.05 9.24
C PRO A 408 23.90 -3.53 9.09
N ILE A 409 24.91 -2.94 8.46
CA ILE A 409 24.99 -1.50 8.17
C ILE A 409 25.23 -1.25 6.69
N TYR A 410 24.95 -0.04 6.25
CA TYR A 410 25.42 0.45 4.96
C TYR A 410 26.27 1.70 5.15
N PHE A 411 27.33 1.80 4.35
CA PHE A 411 28.36 2.79 4.54
C PHE A 411 28.98 3.28 3.23
N LYS A 412 29.60 4.46 3.26
CA LYS A 412 30.47 4.97 2.20
C LYS A 412 31.39 6.07 2.73
N ALA A 413 32.54 6.26 2.10
CA ALA A 413 33.37 7.43 2.36
C ALA A 413 32.67 8.72 1.89
N ALA A 414 33.11 9.88 2.38
CA ALA A 414 32.49 11.18 2.07
C ALA A 414 32.32 11.42 0.55
N LYS A 415 33.35 11.08 -0.24
CA LYS A 415 33.41 11.32 -1.69
C LYS A 415 32.93 10.13 -2.54
N ASP A 416 32.62 9.00 -1.91
CA ASP A 416 32.22 7.81 -2.64
C ASP A 416 30.80 7.97 -3.19
N LYS A 417 30.59 7.49 -4.42
CA LYS A 417 29.28 7.48 -5.06
C LYS A 417 28.38 6.37 -4.52
N TYR A 418 28.94 5.17 -4.34
CA TYR A 418 28.17 3.96 -4.05
C TYR A 418 28.23 3.60 -2.57
N TYR A 419 27.07 3.30 -1.99
CA TYR A 419 26.98 2.62 -0.69
C TYR A 419 27.42 1.16 -0.82
N ARG A 420 28.11 0.71 0.23
CA ARG A 420 28.49 -0.68 0.50
C ARG A 420 27.73 -1.17 1.72
N VAL A 421 27.64 -2.49 1.88
CA VAL A 421 27.04 -3.14 3.04
C VAL A 421 28.06 -4.03 3.73
N THR A 422 28.07 -4.02 5.06
CA THR A 422 28.80 -5.00 5.89
C THR A 422 27.95 -5.36 7.10
N VAL A 423 28.28 -6.47 7.77
CA VAL A 423 27.69 -6.82 9.06
C VAL A 423 28.72 -6.61 10.15
N LEU A 424 28.35 -5.79 11.14
CA LEU A 424 29.14 -5.59 12.34
C LEU A 424 28.82 -6.71 13.34
N ARG A 425 29.83 -7.19 14.07
CA ARG A 425 29.60 -7.82 15.37
C ARG A 425 29.73 -6.76 16.45
N CYS A 426 28.68 -6.60 17.23
CA CYS A 426 28.61 -5.68 18.35
C CYS A 426 28.38 -6.44 19.66
N ARG A 427 28.73 -5.83 20.79
CA ARG A 427 28.40 -6.34 22.13
C ARG A 427 27.51 -5.35 22.85
N PHE A 428 26.46 -5.85 23.49
CA PHE A 428 25.57 -5.03 24.31
C PHE A 428 25.46 -5.60 25.73
N ASP A 429 25.89 -4.82 26.72
CA ASP A 429 25.89 -5.22 28.14
C ASP A 429 24.59 -4.81 28.88
N GLY A 430 23.58 -4.33 28.15
CA GLY A 430 22.35 -3.77 28.73
C GLY A 430 22.38 -2.26 28.92
N THR A 431 23.56 -1.65 28.88
CA THR A 431 23.76 -0.20 29.04
C THR A 431 24.55 0.42 27.90
N THR A 432 25.47 -0.31 27.27
CA THR A 432 26.40 0.18 26.26
C THR A 432 26.48 -0.77 25.07
N LEU A 433 26.25 -0.25 23.87
CA LEU A 433 26.50 -0.96 22.61
C LEU A 433 27.90 -0.62 22.08
N ARG A 434 28.72 -1.65 21.82
CA ARG A 434 30.11 -1.50 21.37
C ARG A 434 30.37 -2.27 20.08
N TYR A 435 31.08 -1.65 19.14
CA TYR A 435 31.64 -2.32 17.98
C TYR A 435 32.75 -3.31 18.41
N ILE A 436 32.82 -4.48 17.78
CA ILE A 436 33.87 -5.49 17.99
C ILE A 436 34.65 -5.72 16.69
N GLU A 437 33.96 -6.13 15.63
CA GLU A 437 34.54 -6.38 14.30
C GLU A 437 33.48 -6.19 13.20
N HIS A 438 33.87 -6.32 11.93
CA HIS A 438 32.95 -6.39 10.80
C HIS A 438 33.42 -7.42 9.78
N GLY A 439 32.47 -7.98 9.04
CA GLY A 439 32.72 -8.99 8.03
C GLY A 439 32.89 -8.43 6.62
N THR A 440 32.51 -9.23 5.62
CA THR A 440 32.67 -8.90 4.19
C THR A 440 32.00 -7.58 3.83
N GLU A 441 32.68 -6.78 3.01
CA GLU A 441 32.13 -5.56 2.43
C GLU A 441 31.52 -5.84 1.06
N LEU A 442 30.20 -5.93 0.99
CA LEU A 442 29.44 -6.14 -0.23
C LEU A 442 29.26 -4.83 -0.99
N ALA A 443 29.47 -4.89 -2.30
CA ALA A 443 29.40 -3.72 -3.18
C ALA A 443 28.71 -4.06 -4.50
N LEU A 444 28.06 -3.05 -5.08
CA LEU A 444 27.47 -3.10 -6.41
C LEU A 444 27.55 -1.70 -7.03
N GLU A 445 28.16 -1.56 -8.20
CA GLU A 445 28.33 -0.26 -8.85
C GLU A 445 27.12 0.09 -9.75
N SER A 446 25.92 0.04 -9.17
CA SER A 446 24.65 0.40 -9.84
C SER A 446 23.84 1.36 -8.98
N GLY A 447 23.25 2.39 -9.59
CA GLY A 447 22.46 3.41 -8.87
C GLY A 447 23.26 4.04 -7.73
N ARG A 448 22.72 3.96 -6.51
CA ARG A 448 23.39 4.37 -5.25
C ARG A 448 24.21 3.28 -4.56
N GLY A 449 24.38 2.11 -5.16
CA GLY A 449 25.01 0.96 -4.52
C GLY A 449 24.02 0.07 -3.75
N VAL A 450 24.51 -0.70 -2.78
CA VAL A 450 23.68 -1.53 -1.90
C VAL A 450 23.50 -0.86 -0.55
N TYR A 451 22.28 -0.90 -0.02
CA TYR A 451 21.94 -0.21 1.23
C TYR A 451 20.71 -0.84 1.91
N GLU A 452 20.36 -0.35 3.10
CA GLU A 452 19.23 -0.83 3.93
C GLU A 452 19.12 -2.38 4.05
N PRO A 453 20.20 -3.05 4.51
CA PRO A 453 20.23 -4.50 4.60
C PRO A 453 19.41 -5.06 5.77
N SER A 454 18.86 -6.26 5.57
CA SER A 454 18.14 -7.03 6.60
C SER A 454 18.74 -8.41 6.76
N LEU A 455 19.05 -8.80 8.00
CA LEU A 455 19.69 -10.06 8.34
C LEU A 455 18.72 -11.01 9.04
N THR A 456 18.77 -12.29 8.68
CA THR A 456 18.13 -13.37 9.44
C THR A 456 18.98 -14.64 9.42
N ARG A 457 18.66 -15.59 10.29
CA ARG A 457 19.16 -16.96 10.25
C ARG A 457 18.01 -17.94 10.04
N CYS A 458 18.16 -18.89 9.13
CA CYS A 458 17.16 -19.93 8.85
C CYS A 458 17.88 -21.21 8.41
N ALA A 459 17.44 -22.38 8.90
CA ALA A 459 18.01 -23.69 8.54
C ALA A 459 19.56 -23.72 8.56
N GLY A 460 20.17 -23.16 9.62
CA GLY A 460 21.62 -23.13 9.84
C GLY A 460 22.43 -22.17 8.94
N ARG A 461 21.78 -21.30 8.17
CA ARG A 461 22.45 -20.30 7.31
C ARG A 461 21.93 -18.89 7.59
N PHE A 462 22.78 -17.90 7.31
CA PHE A 462 22.43 -16.49 7.38
C PHE A 462 22.09 -15.94 6.00
N TYR A 463 21.05 -15.11 5.95
CA TYR A 463 20.54 -14.50 4.73
C TYR A 463 20.48 -12.99 4.92
N LEU A 464 21.03 -12.26 3.95
CA LEU A 464 21.09 -10.81 3.95
C LEU A 464 20.35 -10.28 2.73
N THR A 465 19.35 -9.43 2.91
CA THR A 465 18.79 -8.66 1.79
C THR A 465 19.62 -7.40 1.54
N LEU A 466 19.60 -6.93 0.30
CA LEU A 466 20.30 -5.72 -0.12
C LEU A 466 19.36 -4.92 -1.02
N ARG A 467 18.99 -3.71 -0.61
CA ARG A 467 18.24 -2.78 -1.45
C ARG A 467 19.18 -2.11 -2.45
N ASN A 468 18.71 -1.92 -3.67
CA ASN A 468 19.37 -1.13 -4.71
C ASN A 468 18.30 -0.42 -5.56
N ASP A 469 18.71 0.58 -6.35
CA ASP A 469 17.79 1.40 -7.14
C ASP A 469 17.19 0.67 -8.35
N THR A 470 17.83 -0.39 -8.85
CA THR A 470 17.41 -1.08 -10.09
C THR A 470 16.80 -2.46 -9.87
N ALA A 471 17.23 -3.17 -8.82
CA ALA A 471 16.69 -4.47 -8.42
C ALA A 471 16.93 -4.70 -6.91
N GLY A 472 16.29 -5.69 -6.31
CA GLY A 472 16.69 -6.22 -5.01
C GLY A 472 17.64 -7.39 -5.14
N TYR A 473 18.50 -7.54 -4.13
CA TYR A 473 19.52 -8.58 -4.08
C TYR A 473 19.52 -9.29 -2.73
N ALA A 474 20.16 -10.46 -2.69
CA ALA A 474 20.46 -11.19 -1.47
C ALA A 474 21.89 -11.76 -1.46
N ALA A 475 22.40 -12.05 -0.28
CA ALA A 475 23.64 -12.78 -0.07
C ALA A 475 23.48 -13.80 1.07
N ILE A 476 24.28 -14.86 1.06
CA ILE A 476 24.22 -15.96 2.03
C ILE A 476 25.56 -16.06 2.78
N SER A 477 25.49 -16.39 4.06
CA SER A 477 26.66 -16.65 4.91
C SER A 477 26.43 -17.89 5.79
N LYS A 478 27.53 -18.50 6.26
CA LYS A 478 27.50 -19.55 7.29
C LYS A 478 27.56 -18.98 8.71
N ASP A 479 28.20 -17.83 8.90
CA ASP A 479 28.48 -17.24 10.22
C ASP A 479 27.81 -15.89 10.45
N GLY A 480 27.23 -15.30 9.41
CA GLY A 480 26.55 -14.01 9.47
C GLY A 480 27.49 -12.80 9.41
N LEU A 481 28.80 -13.01 9.20
CA LEU A 481 29.80 -11.96 8.97
C LEU A 481 30.39 -12.06 7.56
N HIS A 482 30.75 -13.27 7.13
CA HIS A 482 31.41 -13.50 5.86
C HIS A 482 30.41 -13.97 4.81
N PHE A 483 30.00 -13.05 3.93
CA PHE A 483 28.97 -13.30 2.92
C PHE A 483 29.58 -13.67 1.57
N GLY A 484 28.90 -14.59 0.89
CA GLY A 484 29.17 -14.89 -0.51
C GLY A 484 28.73 -13.77 -1.47
N PRO A 485 28.80 -14.02 -2.78
CA PRO A 485 28.44 -13.02 -3.79
C PRO A 485 26.96 -12.63 -3.71
N ILE A 486 26.69 -11.37 -4.08
CA ILE A 486 25.33 -10.83 -4.19
C ILE A 486 24.59 -11.47 -5.38
N GLN A 487 23.30 -11.74 -5.21
CA GLN A 487 22.45 -12.37 -6.22
C GLN A 487 21.15 -11.59 -6.38
N PRO A 488 20.71 -11.26 -7.60
CA PRO A 488 19.44 -10.58 -7.80
C PRO A 488 18.27 -11.51 -7.51
N TRP A 489 17.17 -10.95 -7.01
CA TRP A 489 15.96 -11.72 -6.78
C TRP A 489 15.27 -12.13 -8.08
N LYS A 490 14.72 -13.35 -8.05
CA LYS A 490 13.86 -13.91 -9.07
C LYS A 490 12.70 -14.64 -8.43
N PHE A 491 11.64 -14.83 -9.21
CA PHE A 491 10.68 -15.88 -8.92
C PHE A 491 11.27 -17.26 -9.24
N ASP A 492 10.66 -18.30 -8.70
CA ASP A 492 11.03 -19.71 -8.89
C ASP A 492 10.87 -20.22 -10.33
N ASP A 493 10.12 -19.49 -11.16
CA ASP A 493 10.04 -19.64 -12.62
C ASP A 493 11.21 -18.97 -13.39
N GLY A 494 12.11 -18.26 -12.68
CA GLY A 494 13.26 -17.55 -13.24
C GLY A 494 12.99 -16.13 -13.71
N SER A 495 11.75 -15.65 -13.66
CA SER A 495 11.38 -14.27 -14.00
C SER A 495 11.86 -13.26 -12.95
N ASP A 496 12.05 -12.00 -13.38
CA ASP A 496 12.40 -10.88 -12.49
C ASP A 496 11.34 -10.73 -11.39
N LEU A 497 11.77 -10.62 -10.12
CA LEU A 497 10.86 -10.34 -9.01
C LEU A 497 10.21 -8.96 -9.17
N GLY A 498 10.92 -8.04 -9.82
CA GLY A 498 10.44 -6.68 -10.07
C GLY A 498 10.48 -5.78 -8.84
N ASN A 499 11.16 -6.21 -7.77
CA ASN A 499 11.42 -5.39 -6.61
C ASN A 499 12.64 -4.49 -6.86
N TYR A 500 12.51 -3.20 -6.57
CA TYR A 500 13.56 -2.21 -6.79
C TYR A 500 13.32 -0.99 -5.91
N ASN A 501 14.37 -0.27 -5.52
CA ASN A 501 14.30 0.98 -4.74
C ASN A 501 13.38 0.89 -3.49
N THR A 502 13.23 -0.31 -2.94
CA THR A 502 12.33 -0.68 -1.84
C THR A 502 13.08 -1.52 -0.83
N GLN A 503 12.72 -1.36 0.44
CA GLN A 503 13.28 -2.19 1.50
C GLN A 503 12.75 -3.63 1.38
N GLN A 504 13.50 -4.57 1.95
CA GLN A 504 13.15 -5.98 2.02
C GLN A 504 13.43 -6.47 3.43
N HIS A 505 12.52 -7.24 4.00
CA HIS A 505 12.71 -7.86 5.31
C HIS A 505 12.43 -9.35 5.26
N TRP A 506 13.03 -10.05 6.21
CA TRP A 506 12.80 -11.47 6.40
C TRP A 506 11.73 -11.71 7.44
N VAL A 507 10.85 -12.66 7.15
CA VAL A 507 10.07 -13.36 8.17
C VAL A 507 10.62 -14.79 8.21
N THR A 508 11.07 -15.24 9.37
CA THR A 508 11.51 -16.62 9.57
C THR A 508 10.56 -17.30 10.54
N HIS A 509 10.12 -18.51 10.21
CA HIS A 509 9.34 -19.33 11.11
C HIS A 509 9.81 -20.77 11.02
N ARG A 510 10.40 -21.28 12.10
CA ARG A 510 11.11 -22.57 12.13
C ARG A 510 12.16 -22.61 11.01
N ASP A 511 12.13 -23.63 10.16
CA ASP A 511 13.03 -23.79 9.01
C ASP A 511 12.48 -23.18 7.70
N ARG A 512 11.44 -22.34 7.77
CA ARG A 512 10.85 -21.68 6.61
C ARG A 512 11.25 -20.21 6.58
N LEU A 513 11.65 -19.76 5.40
CA LEU A 513 12.08 -18.40 5.14
C LEU A 513 11.09 -17.71 4.20
N TYR A 514 10.66 -16.50 4.56
CA TYR A 514 9.76 -15.67 3.76
C TYR A 514 10.39 -14.31 3.52
N LEU A 515 10.19 -13.77 2.32
CA LEU A 515 10.58 -12.42 1.95
C LEU A 515 9.36 -11.52 2.02
N VAL A 516 9.48 -10.39 2.70
CA VAL A 516 8.52 -9.29 2.68
C VAL A 516 9.05 -8.18 1.78
N TYR A 517 8.28 -7.80 0.75
CA TYR A 517 8.75 -6.90 -0.32
C TYR A 517 7.60 -6.18 -1.04
N ASN A 518 7.96 -5.19 -1.85
CA ASN A 518 7.08 -4.60 -2.86
C ASN A 518 7.63 -4.89 -4.26
N ARG A 519 6.79 -4.89 -5.29
CA ARG A 519 7.22 -5.07 -6.68
C ARG A 519 6.34 -4.31 -7.67
N LYS A 520 6.90 -4.05 -8.85
CA LYS A 520 6.15 -3.64 -10.05
C LYS A 520 5.28 -4.81 -10.58
N GLY A 521 4.41 -4.50 -11.55
CA GLY A 521 3.58 -5.52 -12.21
C GLY A 521 2.47 -6.07 -11.30
N ALA A 522 2.02 -5.28 -10.33
CA ALA A 522 0.87 -5.57 -9.48
C ALA A 522 -0.26 -4.55 -9.70
N HIS A 523 -0.35 -4.00 -10.93
CA HIS A 523 -1.29 -2.95 -11.32
C HIS A 523 -1.21 -1.71 -10.41
N ASN A 524 0.03 -1.28 -10.13
CA ASN A 524 0.36 -0.30 -9.09
C ASN A 524 1.26 0.85 -9.58
N ASP A 525 1.30 1.15 -10.89
CA ASP A 525 2.15 2.24 -11.40
C ASP A 525 1.67 3.64 -10.94
N HIS A 526 0.43 3.76 -10.48
CA HIS A 526 -0.06 4.97 -9.79
C HIS A 526 0.62 5.19 -8.45
N VAL A 527 1.11 4.14 -7.79
CA VAL A 527 1.79 4.20 -6.49
C VAL A 527 3.25 4.59 -6.67
N ALA A 528 3.68 5.62 -5.94
CA ALA A 528 5.05 6.10 -6.02
C ALA A 528 6.09 5.00 -5.74
N ARG A 529 6.91 4.71 -6.76
CA ARG A 529 7.93 3.64 -6.77
C ARG A 529 7.39 2.22 -6.55
N HIS A 530 6.12 1.97 -6.85
CA HIS A 530 5.47 0.65 -6.67
C HIS A 530 5.56 0.11 -5.24
N ARG A 531 5.64 1.00 -4.23
CA ARG A 531 5.80 0.62 -2.80
C ARG A 531 4.50 0.17 -2.14
N ALA A 532 3.50 -0.22 -2.90
CA ALA A 532 2.28 -0.84 -2.39
C ALA A 532 1.66 -1.68 -3.51
N PRO A 533 1.04 -2.83 -3.22
CA PRO A 533 0.84 -3.40 -1.88
C PRO A 533 2.14 -3.98 -1.30
N LEU A 534 2.13 -4.34 -0.02
CA LEU A 534 3.21 -5.06 0.64
C LEU A 534 2.94 -6.56 0.54
N PHE A 535 3.85 -7.30 -0.07
CA PHE A 535 3.76 -8.74 -0.28
C PHE A 535 4.60 -9.50 0.73
N MET A 536 4.21 -10.76 0.98
CA MET A 536 5.05 -11.78 1.58
C MET A 536 4.92 -13.08 0.78
N ALA A 537 6.05 -13.75 0.57
CA ALA A 537 6.10 -15.03 -0.12
C ALA A 537 7.22 -15.91 0.45
N GLU A 538 7.06 -17.23 0.39
CA GLU A 538 8.10 -18.18 0.80
C GLU A 538 9.28 -18.15 -0.18
N VAL A 539 10.48 -18.33 0.36
CA VAL A 539 11.73 -18.43 -0.41
C VAL A 539 12.15 -19.89 -0.53
N ASP A 540 12.39 -20.33 -1.76
CA ASP A 540 13.16 -21.54 -2.03
C ASP A 540 14.64 -21.26 -1.73
N THR A 541 15.09 -21.64 -0.54
CA THR A 541 16.47 -21.41 -0.09
C THR A 541 17.54 -22.18 -0.88
N ALA A 542 17.17 -23.22 -1.64
CA ALA A 542 18.09 -23.93 -2.50
C ALA A 542 18.35 -23.16 -3.79
N LYS A 543 17.30 -22.53 -4.34
CA LYS A 543 17.38 -21.70 -5.56
C LYS A 543 17.65 -20.22 -5.30
N MET A 544 17.50 -19.76 -4.05
CA MET A 544 17.43 -18.34 -3.70
C MET A 544 16.41 -17.58 -4.56
N ALA A 545 15.21 -18.14 -4.65
CA ALA A 545 14.12 -17.59 -5.45
C ALA A 545 12.82 -17.52 -4.64
N VAL A 546 11.98 -16.54 -4.94
CA VAL A 546 10.67 -16.38 -4.33
C VAL A 546 9.66 -17.33 -4.99
N LYS A 547 8.93 -18.11 -4.20
CA LYS A 547 7.90 -19.03 -4.72
C LYS A 547 6.65 -18.26 -5.10
N ARG A 548 6.43 -18.06 -6.40
CA ARG A 548 5.31 -17.23 -6.92
C ARG A 548 3.95 -17.68 -6.39
N ALA A 549 3.72 -18.98 -6.30
CA ALA A 549 2.46 -19.57 -5.85
C ALA A 549 2.10 -19.26 -4.39
N THR A 550 3.06 -18.76 -3.59
CA THR A 550 2.87 -18.44 -2.16
C THR A 550 2.72 -16.94 -1.90
N GLU A 551 2.80 -16.10 -2.94
CA GLU A 551 2.73 -14.64 -2.79
C GLU A 551 1.37 -14.21 -2.24
N CYS A 552 1.41 -13.50 -1.12
CA CYS A 552 0.26 -13.01 -0.38
C CYS A 552 0.43 -11.51 -0.11
N ILE A 553 -0.66 -10.75 -0.20
CA ILE A 553 -0.66 -9.34 0.24
C ILE A 553 -0.80 -9.29 1.76
N LEU A 554 0.18 -8.69 2.43
CA LEU A 554 0.12 -8.38 3.86
C LEU A 554 -0.62 -7.07 4.14
N VAL A 555 -0.33 -6.04 3.33
CA VAL A 555 -0.96 -4.73 3.43
C VAL A 555 -1.38 -4.29 2.03
N PRO A 556 -2.69 -4.09 1.78
CA PRO A 556 -3.17 -3.68 0.47
C PRO A 556 -2.75 -2.26 0.14
N GLU A 557 -2.75 -1.92 -1.14
CA GLU A 557 -2.52 -0.55 -1.57
C GLU A 557 -3.82 0.25 -1.54
N ARG A 558 -3.75 1.46 -0.97
CA ARG A 558 -4.84 2.45 -0.92
C ARG A 558 -4.42 3.75 -1.62
N GLY A 559 -3.61 3.65 -2.68
CA GLY A 559 -3.10 4.76 -3.48
C GLY A 559 -1.84 5.44 -2.94
N ALA A 560 -1.64 5.44 -1.62
CA ALA A 560 -0.38 5.88 -1.01
C ALA A 560 0.71 4.81 -1.14
N ARG A 561 1.95 5.26 -1.26
CA ARG A 561 3.12 4.39 -1.13
C ARG A 561 3.21 3.92 0.31
N LEU A 562 3.55 2.66 0.56
CA LEU A 562 3.89 2.24 1.91
C LEU A 562 5.33 2.66 2.22
N GLY A 563 5.56 3.14 3.44
CA GLY A 563 6.88 3.55 3.88
C GLY A 563 7.83 2.37 4.04
N ASN A 564 9.04 2.66 4.53
CA ASN A 564 9.89 1.59 5.03
C ASN A 564 9.10 0.83 6.12
N PHE A 565 9.21 -0.50 6.15
CA PHE A 565 8.47 -1.41 7.05
C PHE A 565 9.44 -2.20 7.94
N ALA A 566 8.98 -2.93 8.95
CA ALA A 566 9.82 -3.85 9.71
C ALA A 566 9.06 -5.07 10.17
N VAL A 567 9.84 -6.08 10.56
CA VAL A 567 9.37 -7.37 11.05
C VAL A 567 9.73 -7.53 12.51
N THR A 568 8.77 -7.96 13.31
CA THR A 568 8.91 -8.19 14.75
C THR A 568 8.37 -9.58 15.10
N GLU A 569 9.22 -10.44 15.63
CA GLU A 569 8.80 -11.69 16.27
C GLU A 569 8.10 -11.33 17.59
N VAL A 570 6.78 -11.54 17.67
CA VAL A 570 6.00 -11.20 18.87
C VAL A 570 5.91 -12.40 19.80
N SER A 571 5.70 -13.59 19.24
CA SER A 571 5.77 -14.88 19.92
C SER A 571 6.08 -15.99 18.91
N ASP A 572 6.25 -17.21 19.39
CA ASP A 572 6.43 -18.39 18.53
C ASP A 572 5.24 -18.63 17.58
N ARG A 573 4.07 -18.06 17.85
CA ARG A 573 2.86 -18.20 17.03
C ARG A 573 2.48 -16.93 16.28
N GLU A 574 3.23 -15.86 16.44
CA GLU A 574 2.83 -14.56 15.91
C GLU A 574 4.03 -13.68 15.51
N THR A 575 4.02 -13.24 14.25
CA THR A 575 5.00 -12.30 13.70
C THR A 575 4.30 -11.08 13.13
N TRP A 576 4.78 -9.88 13.44
CA TRP A 576 4.17 -8.64 12.95
C TRP A 576 5.01 -8.00 11.86
N VAL A 577 4.33 -7.48 10.84
CA VAL A 577 4.91 -6.56 9.87
C VAL A 577 4.26 -5.20 10.05
N THR A 578 5.04 -4.19 10.44
CA THR A 578 4.54 -2.84 10.71
C THR A 578 4.94 -1.86 9.60
N VAL A 579 3.98 -1.08 9.13
CA VAL A 579 4.19 -0.11 8.03
C VAL A 579 3.17 1.02 8.10
N ALA A 580 3.49 2.19 7.55
CA ALA A 580 2.56 3.30 7.42
C ALA A 580 2.37 3.69 5.96
N GLU A 581 1.18 4.17 5.61
CA GLU A 581 0.93 4.90 4.37
C GLU A 581 1.71 6.22 4.38
N TRP A 582 2.67 6.34 3.47
CA TRP A 582 3.47 7.56 3.32
C TRP A 582 2.79 8.47 2.29
N MET A 583 2.27 9.60 2.75
CA MET A 583 1.39 10.48 1.96
C MET A 583 2.09 11.32 0.89
N GLN A 584 3.37 11.03 0.59
CA GLN A 584 4.08 11.67 -0.52
C GLN A 584 3.98 10.81 -1.79
N THR A 585 3.67 11.45 -2.91
CA THR A 585 3.49 10.81 -4.22
C THR A 585 4.39 11.41 -5.30
N TRP A 586 4.05 11.19 -6.57
CA TRP A 586 4.79 11.68 -7.73
C TRP A 586 4.76 13.21 -7.87
N SER A 587 5.84 13.78 -8.39
CA SER A 587 5.88 15.17 -8.88
C SER A 587 4.90 15.35 -10.05
N PRO A 588 4.31 16.55 -10.24
CA PRO A 588 4.54 17.81 -9.50
C PRO A 588 3.83 17.90 -8.15
N ASN A 589 2.71 17.20 -7.97
CA ASN A 589 1.93 17.23 -6.73
C ASN A 589 2.40 16.17 -5.75
N ILE A 590 3.48 16.46 -5.03
CA ILE A 590 4.17 15.48 -4.18
C ILE A 590 3.40 15.09 -2.91
N ILE A 591 2.23 15.64 -2.64
CA ILE A 591 1.40 15.34 -1.45
C ILE A 591 0.04 14.81 -1.92
N LEU A 592 -0.34 13.62 -1.44
CA LEU A 592 -1.67 13.07 -1.70
C LEU A 592 -2.73 13.87 -0.95
N PRO A 593 -3.78 14.38 -1.59
CA PRO A 593 -4.80 15.16 -0.87
C PRO A 593 -5.55 14.29 0.16
N PRO A 594 -6.03 14.89 1.27
CA PRO A 594 -7.03 14.25 2.13
C PRO A 594 -8.23 13.78 1.31
N GLY A 595 -8.76 12.59 1.61
CA GLY A 595 -9.90 12.02 0.88
C GLY A 595 -9.57 11.60 -0.57
N ASN A 596 -8.32 11.24 -0.86
CA ASN A 596 -7.92 10.70 -2.17
C ASN A 596 -8.77 9.48 -2.59
N ALA A 597 -8.81 9.23 -3.89
CA ALA A 597 -9.73 8.29 -4.52
C ALA A 597 -9.66 6.85 -3.95
N PHE A 598 -8.44 6.39 -3.65
CA PHE A 598 -8.13 5.06 -3.14
C PHE A 598 -8.22 4.96 -1.60
N GLY A 599 -8.42 6.10 -0.94
CA GLY A 599 -8.77 6.19 0.47
C GLY A 599 -7.59 6.24 1.45
N ALA A 600 -6.32 6.32 1.02
CA ALA A 600 -5.21 6.41 1.97
C ALA A 600 -5.38 7.61 2.94
N ASP A 601 -5.03 7.41 4.20
CA ASP A 601 -5.28 8.34 5.30
C ASP A 601 -4.14 8.35 6.34
N ASN A 602 -2.94 7.93 5.92
CA ASN A 602 -1.78 7.71 6.78
C ASN A 602 -2.06 6.70 7.89
N SER A 603 -2.79 5.63 7.54
CA SER A 603 -2.96 4.51 8.46
C SER A 603 -1.60 3.87 8.77
N VAL A 604 -1.34 3.67 10.06
CA VAL A 604 -0.27 2.85 10.59
C VAL A 604 -0.83 1.45 10.79
N TYR A 605 -0.25 0.47 10.12
CA TYR A 605 -0.70 -0.90 10.13
C TYR A 605 0.22 -1.81 10.93
N ALA A 606 -0.38 -2.80 11.59
CA ALA A 606 0.27 -4.04 11.99
C ALA A 606 -0.41 -5.20 11.25
N ALA A 607 0.30 -5.78 10.28
CA ALA A 607 -0.08 -7.03 9.64
C ALA A 607 0.43 -8.18 10.51
N ARG A 608 -0.49 -8.84 11.22
CA ARG A 608 -0.21 -9.91 12.16
C ARG A 608 -0.27 -11.24 11.42
N ILE A 609 0.87 -11.90 11.32
CA ILE A 609 1.01 -13.23 10.73
C ILE A 609 0.82 -14.24 11.86
N LEU A 610 -0.28 -14.98 11.82
CA LEU A 610 -0.67 -15.98 12.82
C LEU A 610 -0.32 -17.37 12.29
N TRP A 611 0.66 -18.05 12.90
CA TRP A 611 1.13 -19.36 12.43
C TRP A 611 0.16 -20.48 12.85
N LYS A 612 -0.19 -21.38 11.92
CA LYS A 612 -1.20 -22.46 12.08
C LYS A 612 -0.64 -23.77 12.66
N ASP A 613 0.48 -23.68 13.35
CA ASP A 613 1.29 -24.82 13.79
C ASP A 613 0.53 -26.03 14.36
#